data_AF-K1SRI4-F1
#
_entry.id   AF-K1SRI4-F1
#
_cell.length_a   1.000
_cell.length_b   1.000
_cell.length_c   1.000
_cell.angle_alpha   90.00
_cell.angle_beta   90.00
_cell.angle_gamma   90.00
#
_symmetry.space_group_name_H-M   'P 1'
#
loop_
_entity.id
_entity.type
_entity.pdbx_description
1 polymer ?
#
loop_
_entity_poly.entity_id
_entity_poly.type
_entity_poly.pdbx_seq_one_letter_code
_entity_poly.pdbx_strand_id
1 'polypeptide(L)'
;MKITENKNSSCCNMFSFADTVYIELTRKCNLFCKHCLNNSGKKIDNELTKNEVIDLINKLALEGVQEIRFTGGEPLLFEGIYEIISCAHNNGLRTSLGTNATLITKDVAHN
;
A
#
# COMPACT_ATOMS: atom_id res chain seq x y z
N MET A 1 25.69 8.31 29.80
CA MET A 1 24.62 7.29 29.87
C MET A 1 25.17 6.02 29.24
N LYS A 2 25.47 5.01 30.06
CA LYS A 2 26.03 3.74 29.57
C LYS A 2 24.90 2.95 28.92
N ILE A 3 24.98 2.71 27.62
CA ILE A 3 24.08 1.78 26.93
C ILE A 3 24.58 0.38 27.27
N THR A 4 23.85 -0.31 28.13
CA THR A 4 24.06 -1.73 28.42
C THR A 4 23.61 -2.55 27.20
N GLU A 5 24.55 -3.26 26.58
CA GLU A 5 24.28 -4.24 25.53
C GLU A 5 23.36 -5.34 26.08
N ASN A 6 22.12 -5.39 25.58
CA ASN A 6 21.22 -6.50 25.87
C ASN A 6 21.46 -7.59 24.81
N LYS A 7 22.17 -8.65 25.20
CA LYS A 7 22.43 -9.84 24.39
C LYS A 7 21.14 -10.65 24.22
N ASN A 8 20.27 -10.23 23.30
CA ASN A 8 19.23 -11.08 22.71
C ASN A 8 18.69 -10.56 21.36
N SER A 9 19.42 -9.67 20.68
CA SER A 9 19.07 -9.18 19.35
C SER A 9 19.51 -10.19 18.29
N SER A 10 18.60 -11.08 17.87
CA SER A 10 18.69 -11.75 16.58
C SER A 10 18.87 -10.68 15.50
N CYS A 11 20.09 -10.61 14.97
CA CYS A 11 20.60 -9.75 13.90
C CYS A 11 19.56 -8.74 13.33
N CYS A 12 19.57 -7.51 13.84
CA CYS A 12 18.92 -6.39 13.17
C CYS A 12 19.57 -6.24 11.80
N ASN A 13 18.83 -6.55 10.73
CA ASN A 13 19.27 -6.32 9.36
C ASN A 13 19.72 -4.85 9.21
N MET A 14 21.03 -4.65 9.07
CA MET A 14 21.67 -3.33 8.95
C MET A 14 21.57 -2.77 7.51
N PHE A 15 20.87 -3.46 6.61
CA PHE A 15 20.54 -2.96 5.28
C PHE A 15 19.04 -2.60 5.27
N SER A 16 18.69 -1.34 5.01
CA SER A 16 17.30 -0.91 4.91
C SER A 16 16.64 -1.68 3.77
N PHE A 17 15.63 -2.51 4.08
CA PHE A 17 14.94 -3.37 3.12
C PHE A 17 14.42 -2.57 1.90
N ALA A 18 13.33 -1.83 2.06
CA ALA A 18 12.89 -0.82 1.11
C ALA A 18 12.17 0.25 1.92
N ASP A 19 12.53 1.51 1.75
CA ASP A 19 11.88 2.58 2.51
C ASP A 19 10.42 2.79 2.07
N THR A 20 10.14 2.59 0.78
CA THR A 20 8.83 2.80 0.18
C THR A 20 8.49 1.71 -0.81
N VAL A 21 7.27 1.16 -0.69
CA VAL A 21 6.73 0.15 -1.61
C VAL A 21 5.51 0.71 -2.33
N TYR A 22 5.40 0.44 -3.63
CA TYR A 22 4.22 0.77 -4.43
C TYR A 22 3.42 -0.49 -4.66
N ILE A 23 2.14 -0.48 -4.30
CA ILE A 23 1.23 -1.60 -4.53
C ILE A 23 0.20 -1.16 -5.57
N GLU A 24 0.30 -1.73 -6.77
CA GLU A 24 -0.74 -1.64 -7.80
C GLU A 24 -1.86 -2.62 -7.46
N LEU A 25 -2.98 -2.09 -6.94
CA LEU A 25 -4.05 -2.89 -6.37
C LEU A 25 -4.96 -3.54 -7.43
N THR A 26 -5.19 -2.81 -8.52
CA THR A 26 -6.07 -3.24 -9.61
C THR A 26 -5.70 -2.51 -10.89
N ARG A 27 -5.93 -3.12 -12.05
CA ARG A 27 -5.84 -2.43 -13.35
C ARG A 27 -7.14 -1.69 -13.70
N LYS A 28 -8.22 -1.92 -12.93
CA LYS A 28 -9.51 -1.25 -13.14
C LYS A 28 -9.37 0.26 -12.93
N CYS A 29 -9.81 1.05 -13.91
CA CYS A 29 -9.84 2.51 -13.84
C CYS A 29 -11.11 3.03 -14.49
N ASN A 30 -11.65 4.13 -13.99
CA ASN A 30 -12.81 4.82 -14.58
C ASN A 30 -12.42 5.86 -15.65
N LEU A 31 -11.13 6.00 -15.95
CA LEU A 31 -10.58 6.88 -16.99
C LEU A 31 -9.72 6.09 -17.98
N PHE A 32 -9.47 6.68 -19.17
CA PHE A 32 -8.69 6.11 -20.27
C PHE A 32 -7.65 7.12 -20.77
N CYS A 33 -6.71 7.48 -19.91
CA CYS A 33 -5.74 8.55 -20.19
C CYS A 33 -4.78 8.17 -21.33
N LYS A 34 -4.54 9.09 -22.27
CA LYS A 34 -3.60 8.88 -23.40
C LYS A 34 -2.16 8.60 -22.96
N HIS A 35 -1.78 9.06 -21.77
CA HIS A 35 -0.44 8.91 -21.19
C HIS A 35 -0.39 7.81 -20.11
N CYS A 36 -1.42 6.98 -19.99
CA CYS A 36 -1.45 5.92 -18.97
C CYS A 36 -0.41 4.85 -19.28
N LEU A 37 0.62 4.74 -18.44
CA LEU A 37 1.69 3.75 -18.57
C LEU A 37 1.15 2.31 -18.63
N ASN A 38 0.14 1.99 -17.81
CA ASN A 38 -0.42 0.64 -17.69
C ASN A 38 -1.59 0.36 -18.62
N ASN A 39 -1.99 1.34 -19.44
CA ASN A 39 -3.20 1.29 -20.25
C ASN A 39 -4.39 0.78 -19.41
N SER A 40 -4.58 1.40 -18.24
CA SER A 40 -5.56 1.00 -17.23
C SER A 40 -6.99 1.20 -17.74
N GLY A 41 -7.92 0.42 -17.19
CA GLY A 41 -9.32 0.47 -17.62
C GLY A 41 -10.09 -0.73 -17.09
N LYS A 42 -9.98 -1.88 -17.77
CA LYS A 42 -10.63 -3.12 -17.33
C LYS A 42 -9.79 -3.83 -16.27
N LYS A 43 -10.47 -4.36 -15.24
CA LYS A 43 -9.90 -5.32 -14.26
C LYS A 43 -9.28 -6.50 -15.02
N ILE A 44 -8.11 -6.97 -14.58
CA ILE A 44 -7.50 -8.20 -15.11
C ILE A 44 -7.81 -9.39 -14.21
N ASP A 45 -7.65 -10.58 -14.76
CA ASP A 45 -7.75 -11.81 -13.98
C ASP A 45 -6.52 -11.93 -13.05
N ASN A 46 -6.69 -12.64 -11.94
CA ASN A 46 -5.63 -12.90 -10.95
C ASN A 46 -5.01 -11.64 -10.30
N GLU A 47 -5.78 -10.56 -10.13
CA GLU A 47 -5.39 -9.48 -9.21
C GLU A 47 -5.39 -9.99 -7.77
N LEU A 48 -4.51 -9.43 -6.93
CA LEU A 48 -4.47 -9.78 -5.51
C LEU A 48 -5.82 -9.52 -4.86
N THR A 49 -6.28 -10.49 -4.08
CA THR A 49 -7.43 -10.33 -3.21
C THR A 49 -7.09 -9.42 -2.05
N LYS A 50 -8.12 -8.84 -1.41
CA LYS A 50 -7.97 -8.02 -0.20
C LYS A 50 -7.13 -8.72 0.89
N ASN A 51 -7.37 -10.01 1.11
CA ASN A 51 -6.67 -10.78 2.14
C ASN A 51 -5.19 -10.97 1.80
N GLU A 52 -4.87 -11.23 0.53
CA GLU A 52 -3.47 -11.34 0.08
C GLU A 52 -2.74 -10.00 0.22
N VAL A 53 -3.42 -8.88 -0.03
CA VAL A 53 -2.86 -7.53 0.21
C VAL A 53 -2.62 -7.29 1.69
N ILE A 54 -3.54 -7.70 2.58
CA ILE A 54 -3.35 -7.61 4.04
C ILE A 54 -2.14 -8.43 4.49
N ASP A 55 -2.03 -9.68 4.02
CA ASP A 55 -0.90 -10.56 4.34
C ASP A 55 0.43 -9.97 3.84
N LEU A 56 0.42 -9.33 2.67
CA LEU A 56 1.57 -8.61 2.13
C LEU A 56 1.95 -7.42 3.01
N ILE A 57 0.99 -6.57 3.40
CA ILE A 57 1.21 -5.41 4.27
C ILE A 57 1.87 -5.83 5.59
N ASN A 58 1.35 -6.89 6.23
CA ASN A 58 1.91 -7.39 7.49
C ASN A 58 3.37 -7.84 7.33
N LYS A 59 3.70 -8.55 6.23
CA LYS A 59 5.08 -8.96 5.94
C LYS A 59 5.98 -7.75 5.69
N LEU A 60 5.54 -6.78 4.90
CA LEU A 60 6.32 -5.58 4.62
C LEU A 60 6.61 -4.75 5.89
N ALA A 61 5.65 -4.66 6.80
CA ALA A 61 5.86 -4.01 8.09
C ALA A 61 6.93 -4.73 8.93
N LEU A 62 6.90 -6.06 8.98
CA LEU A 62 7.89 -6.88 9.71
C LEU A 62 9.30 -6.75 9.13
N GLU A 63 9.42 -6.59 7.82
CA GLU A 63 10.72 -6.38 7.13
C GLU A 63 11.24 -4.94 7.22
N GLY A 64 10.51 -4.03 7.88
CA GLY A 64 10.96 -2.66 8.14
C GLY A 64 10.68 -1.65 7.02
N VAL A 65 9.69 -1.89 6.16
CA VAL A 65 9.18 -0.86 5.25
C VAL A 65 8.64 0.33 6.04
N GLN A 66 8.80 1.56 5.51
CA GLN A 66 8.34 2.77 6.18
C GLN A 66 7.09 3.40 5.55
N GLU A 67 6.89 3.23 4.24
CA GLU A 67 5.75 3.78 3.50
C GLU A 67 5.21 2.78 2.47
N ILE A 68 3.87 2.68 2.38
CA ILE A 68 3.18 2.04 1.25
C ILE A 68 2.42 3.09 0.45
N ARG A 69 2.65 3.11 -0.87
CA ARG A 69 1.88 3.90 -1.84
C ARG A 69 0.88 2.99 -2.53
N PHE A 70 -0.41 3.22 -2.29
CA PHE A 70 -1.47 2.52 -2.98
C PHE A 70 -1.75 3.18 -4.33
N THR A 71 -1.68 2.39 -5.40
CA THR A 71 -1.74 2.83 -6.80
C THR A 71 -2.50 1.79 -7.65
N GLY A 72 -2.58 2.01 -8.96
CA GLY A 72 -3.05 1.06 -9.97
C GLY A 72 -3.72 1.76 -11.14
N GLY A 73 -4.83 1.23 -11.61
CA GLY A 73 -5.81 1.97 -12.39
C GLY A 73 -6.38 3.11 -11.55
N GLU A 74 -7.41 2.84 -10.77
CA GLU A 74 -7.90 3.76 -9.73
C GLU A 74 -8.06 3.00 -8.41
N PRO A 75 -7.22 3.27 -7.39
CA PRO A 75 -7.28 2.61 -6.09
C PRO A 75 -8.65 2.66 -5.41
N LEU A 76 -9.41 3.74 -5.57
CA LEU A 76 -10.74 3.86 -4.98
C LEU A 76 -11.78 2.90 -5.58
N LEU A 77 -11.45 2.22 -6.69
CA LEU A 77 -12.27 1.14 -7.26
C LEU A 77 -11.93 -0.25 -6.72
N PHE A 78 -10.87 -0.38 -5.90
CA PHE A 78 -10.49 -1.64 -5.27
C PHE A 78 -11.38 -1.94 -4.06
N GLU A 79 -11.93 -3.16 -4.01
CA GLU A 79 -12.79 -3.59 -2.90
C GLU A 79 -11.95 -3.78 -1.62
N GLY A 80 -12.24 -2.96 -0.61
CA GLY A 80 -11.53 -2.97 0.67
C GLY A 80 -10.36 -1.99 0.79
N ILE A 81 -10.27 -0.98 -0.08
CA ILE A 81 -9.23 0.06 -0.02
C ILE A 81 -9.07 0.68 1.38
N TYR A 82 -10.15 1.04 2.07
CA TYR A 82 -10.08 1.64 3.41
C TYR A 82 -9.60 0.64 4.47
N GLU A 83 -9.94 -0.64 4.32
CA GLU A 83 -9.50 -1.70 5.24
C GLU A 83 -7.99 -1.92 5.14
N ILE A 84 -7.44 -1.96 3.91
CA ILE A 84 -5.99 -2.13 3.71
C ILE A 84 -5.19 -0.89 4.12
N ILE A 85 -5.73 0.32 3.91
CA ILE A 85 -5.11 1.56 4.41
C ILE A 85 -5.08 1.54 5.94
N SER A 86 -6.19 1.16 6.59
CA SER A 86 -6.28 1.03 8.04
C SER A 86 -5.31 -0.03 8.57
N CYS A 87 -5.19 -1.17 7.89
CA CYS A 87 -4.24 -2.23 8.22
C CYS A 87 -2.79 -1.74 8.16
N ALA A 88 -2.40 -1.02 7.10
CA ALA A 88 -1.07 -0.46 6.98
C ALA A 88 -0.77 0.57 8.08
N HIS A 89 -1.70 1.48 8.33
CA HIS A 89 -1.58 2.47 9.41
C HIS A 89 -1.42 1.81 10.79
N ASN A 90 -2.22 0.78 11.09
CA ASN A 90 -2.15 0.05 12.36
C ASN A 90 -0.85 -0.74 12.53
N ASN A 91 -0.17 -1.08 11.44
CA ASN A 91 1.18 -1.68 11.44
C ASN A 91 2.31 -0.62 11.51
N GLY A 92 1.99 0.67 11.71
CA GLY A 92 2.97 1.75 11.83
C GLY A 92 3.55 2.23 10.50
N LEU A 93 2.97 1.82 9.37
CA LEU A 93 3.38 2.25 8.04
C LEU A 93 2.74 3.60 7.69
N ARG A 94 3.51 4.49 7.06
CA ARG A 94 2.94 5.66 6.39
C ARG A 94 2.23 5.20 5.11
N THR A 95 1.16 5.89 4.75
CA THR A 95 0.40 5.58 3.54
C THR A 95 0.26 6.82 2.65
N SER A 96 0.30 6.59 1.34
CA SER A 96 -0.11 7.59 0.36
C SER A 96 -0.94 6.93 -0.74
N LEU A 97 -1.81 7.72 -1.38
CA LEU A 97 -2.77 7.24 -2.38
C LEU A 97 -2.55 7.98 -3.70
N GLY A 98 -2.20 7.24 -4.75
CA GLY A 98 -2.16 7.75 -6.12
C GLY A 98 -3.53 7.62 -6.77
N THR A 99 -4.34 8.69 -6.74
CA THR A 99 -5.71 8.70 -7.28
C THR A 99 -5.89 9.74 -8.38
N ASN A 100 -6.83 9.49 -9.30
CA ASN A 100 -7.30 10.48 -10.28
C ASN A 100 -8.29 11.51 -9.67
N ALA A 101 -8.65 11.33 -8.39
CA ALA A 101 -9.51 12.19 -7.59
C ALA A 101 -10.98 12.32 -8.05
N THR A 102 -11.39 11.68 -9.15
CA THR A 102 -12.76 11.81 -9.68
C THR A 102 -13.83 11.15 -8.80
N LEU A 103 -13.42 10.27 -7.89
CA LEU A 103 -14.30 9.57 -6.94
C LEU A 103 -14.25 10.16 -5.52
N ILE A 104 -13.50 11.24 -5.31
CA ILE A 104 -13.41 11.91 -4.00
C ILE A 104 -14.68 12.71 -3.76
N THR A 105 -15.59 12.13 -2.98
CA THR A 105 -16.74 12.83 -2.40
C THR A 105 -16.38 13.35 -1.01
N LYS A 106 -17.29 14.11 -0.38
CA LYS A 106 -17.12 14.54 1.02
C LYS A 106 -16.94 13.33 1.95
N ASP A 107 -17.76 12.30 1.79
CA ASP A 107 -17.68 11.10 2.63
C ASP A 107 -16.34 10.39 2.43
N VAL A 108 -15.90 10.22 1.18
CA VAL A 108 -14.60 9.61 0.88
C VAL A 108 -13.44 10.40 1.47
N ALA A 109 -13.50 11.73 1.44
CA ALA A 109 -12.47 12.59 2.02
C ALA A 109 -12.40 12.55 3.56
N HIS A 110 -13.45 12.06 4.23
CA HIS A 110 -13.54 11.95 5.68
C HIS A 110 -13.29 10.55 6.23
N ASN A 111 -13.23 9.52 5.37
CA ASN A 111 -12.85 8.14 5.74
C ASN A 111 -11.33 7.99 5.79
#